data_AF-A0A1D7QK82-F1
#
_entry.id   AF-A0A1D7QK82-F1
#
_cell.length_a   1.000
_cell.length_b   1.000
_cell.length_c   1.000
_cell.angle_alpha   90.00
_cell.angle_beta   90.00
_cell.angle_gamma   90.00
#
_symmetry.space_group_name_H-M   'P 1'
#
loop_
_entity.id
_entity.type
_entity.pdbx_description
1 polymer ?
#
loop_
_entity_poly.entity_id
_entity_poly.type
_entity_poly.pdbx_seq_one_letter_code
_entity_poly.pdbx_strand_id
1 'polypeptide(L)'
;MKKNLLKITLGVAMIAVLGTACKKENEGIPDQKLALNEAKAVIPVNGTEAGAVTNTSASPTSWTAINYNLLNNVASSVGAQVKFESNFNGNITKLTGYSLGYYDSPAVTNVSGITLTDISAVTLGLTTLGSNSATTVGWYDYNRVTRVITPVAKRYAVVANNASVAAATAVYVVQLDAVTATGTTGPFTTNVQFHTKRLK
;
A
#
# COMPACT_ATOMS: atom_id res chain seq x y z
N MET A 1 74.97 -26.28 50.00
CA MET A 1 75.74 -27.10 49.03
C MET A 1 74.87 -28.26 48.54
N LYS A 2 75.06 -28.67 47.27
CA LYS A 2 74.18 -29.45 46.37
C LYS A 2 73.23 -28.53 45.57
N LYS A 3 73.65 -28.12 44.36
CA LYS A 3 73.42 -28.76 43.03
C LYS A 3 71.96 -28.55 42.61
N ASN A 4 71.57 -28.05 41.44
CA ASN A 4 72.23 -27.86 40.14
C ASN A 4 71.33 -26.99 39.25
N LEU A 5 71.95 -26.35 38.25
CA LEU A 5 71.48 -26.07 36.87
C LEU A 5 69.97 -25.82 36.67
N LEU A 6 69.56 -24.74 36.00
CA LEU A 6 69.85 -24.56 34.59
C LEU A 6 69.75 -23.09 34.19
N LYS A 7 70.79 -22.61 33.50
CA LYS A 7 70.85 -21.36 32.76
C LYS A 7 70.04 -21.52 31.47
N ILE A 8 69.32 -20.48 31.05
CA ILE A 8 69.31 -19.89 29.69
C ILE A 8 68.36 -18.67 29.76
N THR A 9 68.85 -17.50 30.17
CA THR A 9 69.25 -16.34 29.35
C THR A 9 68.21 -15.74 28.40
N LEU A 10 67.92 -14.45 28.70
CA LEU A 10 67.68 -13.30 27.82
C LEU A 10 66.28 -13.08 27.21
N GLY A 11 65.53 -12.26 27.94
CA GLY A 11 64.53 -11.33 27.42
C GLY A 11 64.34 -10.22 28.45
N VAL A 12 65.14 -9.16 28.35
CA VAL A 12 65.25 -8.03 29.28
C VAL A 12 63.97 -7.18 29.29
N ALA A 13 63.52 -6.84 30.51
CA ALA A 13 62.80 -5.65 31.00
C ALA A 13 61.77 -4.97 30.06
N MET A 14 60.55 -4.66 30.52
CA MET A 14 60.35 -3.63 31.54
C MET A 14 59.00 -3.80 32.26
N ILE A 15 59.02 -3.59 33.58
CA ILE A 15 57.90 -3.70 34.52
C ILE A 15 57.30 -2.30 34.79
N ALA A 16 55.98 -2.30 35.00
CA ALA A 16 55.18 -1.33 35.78
C ALA A 16 54.74 -0.05 35.01
N VAL A 17 53.54 0.51 35.19
CA VAL A 17 52.61 0.54 36.34
C VAL A 17 51.18 0.71 35.81
N LEU A 18 50.23 0.01 36.42
CA LEU A 18 48.80 0.31 36.39
C LEU A 18 48.51 1.72 36.92
N GLY A 19 47.96 2.60 36.10
CA GLY A 19 47.48 3.92 36.51
C GLY A 19 46.18 4.26 35.80
N THR A 20 45.07 3.84 36.39
CA THR A 20 43.71 4.22 35.98
C THR A 20 43.49 5.74 36.08
N ALA A 21 42.63 6.22 35.18
CA ALA A 21 41.93 7.51 35.16
C ALA A 21 42.64 8.69 34.48
N CYS A 22 42.23 8.96 33.24
CA CYS A 22 41.64 10.25 32.92
C CYS A 22 40.83 10.16 31.62
N LYS A 23 39.55 10.54 31.73
CA LYS A 23 38.61 10.73 30.62
C LYS A 23 39.20 11.71 29.60
N LYS A 24 39.11 11.37 28.31
CA LYS A 24 38.76 12.34 27.27
C LYS A 24 38.13 11.62 26.09
N GLU A 25 36.98 12.14 25.73
CA GLU A 25 36.04 11.69 24.72
C GLU A 25 36.65 11.84 23.32
N ASN A 26 36.46 10.82 22.48
CA ASN A 26 36.49 10.77 21.00
C ASN A 26 36.94 9.36 20.58
N GLU A 27 36.33 8.63 19.67
CA GLU A 27 35.24 8.87 18.74
C GLU A 27 34.60 7.49 18.56
N GLY A 28 33.51 7.24 19.29
CA GLY A 28 32.58 6.21 18.85
C GLY A 28 31.95 6.76 17.59
N ILE A 29 32.37 6.23 16.43
CA ILE A 29 31.75 6.47 15.13
C ILE A 29 30.24 6.47 15.40
N PRO A 30 29.53 7.58 15.13
CA PRO A 30 28.09 7.54 15.30
C PRO A 30 27.62 6.42 14.39
N ASP A 31 26.90 5.45 14.96
CA ASP A 31 25.92 4.68 14.22
C ASP A 31 24.97 5.74 13.65
N GLN A 32 25.37 6.35 12.53
CA GLN A 32 24.45 6.79 11.51
C GLN A 32 23.81 5.52 11.02
N LYS A 33 22.89 5.01 11.84
CA LYS A 33 21.71 4.33 11.39
C LYS A 33 21.13 5.31 10.38
N LEU A 34 21.55 5.14 9.13
CA LEU A 34 20.88 5.69 7.97
C LEU A 34 19.44 5.27 8.22
N ALA A 35 18.66 6.21 8.76
CA ALA A 35 17.25 6.19 8.56
C ALA A 35 17.12 6.34 7.05
N LEU A 36 17.17 5.21 6.34
CA LEU A 36 16.30 5.05 5.20
C LEU A 36 14.92 5.38 5.80
N ASN A 37 14.55 6.66 5.71
CA ASN A 37 13.18 6.98 5.36
C ASN A 37 12.98 6.13 4.12
N GLU A 38 12.43 4.93 4.30
CA GLU A 38 12.14 4.03 3.19
C GLU A 38 11.37 4.89 2.22
N ALA A 39 12.01 5.28 1.13
CA ALA A 39 11.36 6.04 0.08
C ALA A 39 10.31 5.07 -0.42
N LYS A 40 9.07 5.24 0.06
CA LYS A 40 7.96 4.34 -0.27
C LYS A 40 7.93 4.25 -1.79
N ALA A 41 8.19 3.07 -2.32
CA ALA A 41 8.30 2.85 -3.75
C ALA A 41 7.05 3.45 -4.42
N VAL A 42 7.28 4.48 -5.23
CA VAL A 42 6.23 5.15 -5.97
C VAL A 42 5.98 4.34 -7.22
N ILE A 43 4.71 4.08 -7.54
CA ILE A 43 4.36 3.48 -8.83
C ILE A 43 4.81 4.46 -9.93
N PRO A 44 5.72 4.06 -10.84
CA PRO A 44 6.14 4.92 -11.94
C PRO A 44 4.96 5.15 -12.89
N VAL A 45 5.03 6.21 -13.69
CA VAL A 45 4.03 6.41 -14.77
C VAL A 45 4.09 5.20 -15.72
N ASN A 46 2.92 4.69 -16.09
CA ASN A 46 2.67 3.41 -16.77
C ASN A 46 3.02 2.15 -15.98
N GLY A 47 3.50 2.28 -14.74
CA GLY A 47 3.72 1.17 -13.82
C GLY A 47 2.41 0.63 -13.25
N THR A 48 2.42 -0.67 -12.94
CA THR A 48 1.30 -1.39 -12.32
C THR A 48 1.74 -2.04 -11.03
N GLU A 49 0.87 -2.10 -10.05
CA GLU A 49 1.11 -2.83 -8.79
C GLU A 49 -0.14 -3.57 -8.33
N ALA A 50 0.07 -4.68 -7.63
CA ALA A 50 -0.98 -5.37 -6.89
C ALA A 50 -1.15 -4.71 -5.52
N GLY A 51 -2.37 -4.36 -5.16
CA GLY A 51 -2.74 -3.77 -3.87
C GLY A 51 -3.69 -4.66 -3.09
N ALA A 52 -3.68 -4.49 -1.78
CA ALA A 52 -4.62 -5.15 -0.89
C ALA A 52 -5.01 -4.24 0.28
N VAL A 53 -6.24 -4.41 0.74
CA VAL A 53 -6.76 -3.81 1.96
C VAL A 53 -7.40 -4.91 2.80
N THR A 54 -6.86 -5.14 3.98
CA THR A 54 -7.47 -6.02 4.98
C THR A 54 -8.11 -5.18 6.07
N ASN A 55 -9.33 -5.54 6.46
CA ASN A 55 -10.03 -4.89 7.56
C ASN A 55 -10.71 -5.92 8.44
N THR A 56 -10.87 -5.58 9.71
CA THR A 56 -11.58 -6.40 10.69
C THR A 56 -12.72 -5.60 11.30
N SER A 57 -13.85 -6.25 11.55
CA SER A 57 -14.97 -5.66 12.26
C SER A 57 -15.54 -6.60 13.33
N ALA A 58 -15.99 -6.02 14.44
CA ALA A 58 -16.79 -6.71 15.44
C ALA A 58 -18.24 -6.95 14.96
N SER A 59 -18.69 -6.27 13.90
CA SER A 59 -20.04 -6.34 13.36
C SER A 59 -20.02 -6.67 11.85
N PRO A 60 -20.93 -7.51 11.35
CA PRO A 60 -20.97 -7.81 9.93
C PRO A 60 -21.44 -6.63 9.07
N THR A 61 -21.96 -5.56 9.69
CA THR A 61 -22.58 -4.42 9.00
C THR A 61 -21.89 -3.07 9.26
N SER A 62 -20.85 -3.03 10.10
CA SER A 62 -20.17 -1.78 10.45
C SER A 62 -18.68 -1.91 10.17
N TRP A 63 -18.25 -1.47 8.99
CA TRP A 63 -16.86 -1.54 8.55
C TRP A 63 -16.22 -0.16 8.62
N THR A 64 -15.05 -0.06 9.25
CA THR A 64 -14.26 1.17 9.25
C THR A 64 -13.73 1.43 7.84
N ALA A 65 -13.84 2.65 7.34
CA ALA A 65 -13.26 3.00 6.03
C ALA A 65 -11.73 2.98 6.10
N ILE A 66 -11.09 2.55 5.01
CA ILE A 66 -9.62 2.52 4.89
C ILE A 66 -9.19 3.43 3.75
N ASN A 67 -8.53 4.53 4.09
CA ASN A 67 -7.92 5.43 3.11
C ASN A 67 -6.72 4.76 2.44
N TYR A 68 -6.57 4.97 1.13
CA TYR A 68 -5.54 4.32 0.34
C TYR A 68 -4.82 5.31 -0.58
N ASN A 69 -3.50 5.26 -0.53
CA ASN A 69 -2.61 6.00 -1.40
C ASN A 69 -2.24 5.11 -2.60
N LEU A 70 -2.83 5.41 -3.75
CA LEU A 70 -2.62 4.73 -5.04
C LEU A 70 -1.25 5.04 -5.64
N LEU A 71 -0.62 6.17 -5.29
CA LEU A 71 0.72 6.53 -5.76
C LEU A 71 1.80 5.63 -5.15
N ASN A 72 1.67 5.34 -3.86
CA ASN A 72 2.64 4.56 -3.08
C ASN A 72 2.13 3.14 -2.78
N ASN A 73 0.98 2.76 -3.35
CA ASN A 73 0.31 1.46 -3.16
C ASN A 73 0.22 1.03 -1.69
N VAL A 74 -0.31 1.90 -0.83
CA VAL A 74 -0.35 1.64 0.62
C VAL A 74 -1.56 2.26 1.30
N ALA A 75 -2.10 1.57 2.31
CA ALA A 75 -3.10 2.15 3.21
C ALA A 75 -2.47 3.34 3.97
N SER A 76 -3.07 4.51 3.85
CA SER A 76 -2.57 5.73 4.49
C SER A 76 -3.63 6.79 4.58
N SER A 77 -3.63 7.59 5.64
CA SER A 77 -4.43 8.82 5.72
C SER A 77 -3.78 9.99 4.99
N VAL A 78 -2.48 9.92 4.70
CA VAL A 78 -1.70 11.00 4.08
C VAL A 78 -1.53 10.72 2.60
N GLY A 79 -1.84 11.73 1.76
CA GLY A 79 -1.68 11.62 0.31
C GLY A 79 -2.57 10.56 -0.34
N ALA A 80 -3.62 10.11 0.34
CA ALA A 80 -4.57 9.15 -0.20
C ALA A 80 -5.45 9.77 -1.30
N GLN A 81 -5.78 8.96 -2.29
CA GLN A 81 -6.65 9.33 -3.41
C GLN A 81 -8.08 8.86 -3.17
N VAL A 82 -8.20 7.69 -2.53
CA VAL A 82 -9.46 6.96 -2.37
C VAL A 82 -9.56 6.37 -0.97
N LYS A 83 -10.73 5.85 -0.65
CA LYS A 83 -10.95 4.98 0.49
C LYS A 83 -11.82 3.78 0.11
N PHE A 84 -11.54 2.65 0.74
CA PHE A 84 -12.34 1.43 0.67
C PHE A 84 -13.32 1.38 1.84
N GLU A 85 -14.61 1.30 1.57
CA GLU A 85 -15.65 1.45 2.60
C GLU A 85 -16.94 0.69 2.30
N SER A 86 -17.96 0.89 3.14
CA SER A 86 -19.24 0.17 3.12
C SER A 86 -19.09 -1.33 3.44
N ASN A 87 -20.11 -2.13 3.12
CA ASN A 87 -20.12 -3.56 3.37
C ASN A 87 -18.88 -4.24 2.77
N PHE A 88 -18.15 -4.96 3.62
CA PHE A 88 -16.92 -5.67 3.26
C PHE A 88 -15.82 -4.79 2.65
N ASN A 89 -15.91 -3.47 2.83
CA ASN A 89 -15.02 -2.49 2.19
C ASN A 89 -14.99 -2.57 0.65
N GLY A 90 -16.04 -3.12 0.01
CA GLY A 90 -16.08 -3.31 -1.44
C GLY A 90 -16.30 -2.03 -2.25
N ASN A 91 -16.74 -0.93 -1.63
CA ASN A 91 -16.88 0.35 -2.33
C ASN A 91 -15.54 1.06 -2.41
N ILE A 92 -15.26 1.70 -3.55
CA ILE A 92 -14.18 2.68 -3.68
C ILE A 92 -14.79 4.07 -3.77
N THR A 93 -14.38 4.95 -2.87
CA THR A 93 -14.85 6.34 -2.81
C THR A 93 -13.68 7.28 -2.95
N LYS A 94 -13.85 8.35 -3.74
CA LYS A 94 -12.82 9.38 -3.88
C LYS A 94 -12.63 10.18 -2.60
N LEU A 95 -11.41 10.68 -2.38
CA LEU A 95 -11.15 11.72 -1.41
C LEU A 95 -11.25 13.12 -2.05
N THR A 96 -11.22 14.14 -1.20
CA THR A 96 -11.26 15.55 -1.62
C THR A 96 -10.13 15.86 -2.60
N GLY A 97 -10.41 16.65 -3.64
CA GLY A 97 -9.46 16.98 -4.70
C GLY A 97 -9.34 15.92 -5.80
N TYR A 98 -10.01 14.77 -5.65
CA TYR A 98 -10.11 13.74 -6.69
C TYR A 98 -11.51 13.62 -7.26
N SER A 99 -11.60 13.02 -8.43
CA SER A 99 -12.81 12.63 -9.16
C SER A 99 -12.74 11.15 -9.50
N LEU A 100 -13.91 10.52 -9.62
CA LEU A 100 -14.06 9.10 -9.91
C LEU A 100 -14.96 8.91 -11.14
N GLY A 101 -14.64 7.90 -11.92
CA GLY A 101 -15.43 7.41 -13.04
C GLY A 101 -15.15 5.92 -13.27
N TYR A 102 -15.79 5.32 -14.27
CA TYR A 102 -15.45 3.96 -14.70
C TYR A 102 -15.14 3.94 -16.19
N TYR A 103 -14.27 3.00 -16.56
CA TYR A 103 -13.95 2.64 -17.93
C TYR A 103 -14.29 1.16 -18.12
N ASP A 104 -15.09 0.85 -19.13
CA ASP A 104 -15.44 -0.51 -19.52
C ASP A 104 -14.74 -0.83 -20.84
N SER A 105 -14.07 -1.98 -20.92
CA SER A 105 -13.36 -2.37 -22.14
C SER A 105 -13.56 -3.85 -22.45
N PRO A 106 -14.17 -4.23 -23.57
CA PRO A 106 -14.27 -5.63 -23.93
C PRO A 106 -12.91 -6.25 -24.31
N ALA A 107 -11.92 -5.43 -24.69
CA ALA A 107 -10.62 -5.90 -25.18
C ALA A 107 -9.56 -6.01 -24.09
N VAL A 108 -9.60 -5.14 -23.08
CA VAL A 108 -8.58 -5.11 -22.03
C VAL A 108 -8.95 -6.07 -20.89
N THR A 109 -8.02 -6.92 -20.49
CA THR A 109 -8.22 -7.95 -19.45
C THR A 109 -7.69 -7.56 -18.09
N ASN A 110 -6.78 -6.59 -18.01
CA ASN A 110 -6.30 -6.06 -16.74
C ASN A 110 -5.74 -4.63 -16.90
N VAL A 111 -5.41 -3.97 -15.77
CA VAL A 111 -4.91 -2.59 -15.78
C VAL A 111 -3.65 -2.36 -16.62
N SER A 112 -2.80 -3.38 -16.84
CA SER A 112 -1.53 -3.19 -17.59
C SER A 112 -1.78 -2.79 -19.04
N GLY A 113 -2.89 -3.25 -19.63
CA GLY A 113 -3.29 -2.94 -21.00
C GLY A 113 -3.96 -1.57 -21.19
N ILE A 114 -4.28 -0.85 -20.11
CA ILE A 114 -4.99 0.45 -20.19
C ILE A 114 -4.00 1.58 -20.42
N THR A 115 -4.27 2.44 -21.38
CA THR A 115 -3.49 3.64 -21.70
C THR A 115 -4.28 4.92 -21.41
N LEU A 116 -3.60 6.08 -21.45
CA LEU A 116 -4.29 7.38 -21.33
C LEU A 116 -5.31 7.63 -22.45
N THR A 117 -5.04 7.13 -23.65
CA THR A 117 -5.93 7.29 -24.81
C THR A 117 -7.22 6.51 -24.59
N ASP A 118 -7.15 5.31 -24.00
CA ASP A 118 -8.33 4.48 -23.73
C ASP A 118 -9.34 5.19 -22.83
N ILE A 119 -8.84 5.95 -21.85
CA ILE A 119 -9.67 6.61 -20.83
C ILE A 119 -9.89 8.11 -21.09
N SER A 120 -9.45 8.65 -22.23
CA SER A 120 -9.46 10.10 -22.45
C SER A 120 -10.87 10.70 -22.49
N ALA A 121 -11.86 9.90 -22.88
CA ALA A 121 -13.27 10.29 -22.97
C ALA A 121 -14.11 9.86 -21.74
N VAL A 122 -13.48 9.27 -20.71
CA VAL A 122 -14.20 8.85 -19.51
C VAL A 122 -14.78 10.06 -18.79
N THR A 123 -16.08 10.01 -18.50
CA THR A 123 -16.74 11.03 -17.69
C THR A 123 -16.38 10.82 -16.21
N LEU A 124 -15.80 11.84 -15.59
CA LEU A 124 -15.51 11.86 -14.16
C LEU A 124 -16.56 12.72 -13.44
N GLY A 125 -17.00 12.27 -12.27
CA GLY A 125 -18.03 12.97 -11.49
C GLY A 125 -18.72 12.10 -10.45
N LEU A 126 -18.45 10.79 -10.45
CA LEU A 126 -18.92 9.89 -9.42
C LEU A 126 -18.19 10.19 -8.10
N THR A 127 -18.87 9.95 -6.99
CA THR A 127 -18.28 10.04 -5.65
C THR A 127 -17.78 8.67 -5.19
N THR A 128 -18.59 7.65 -5.43
CA THR A 128 -18.37 6.27 -5.01
C THR A 128 -18.73 5.32 -6.14
N LEU A 129 -17.90 4.30 -6.35
CA LEU A 129 -18.29 3.10 -7.09
C LEU A 129 -18.60 2.02 -6.06
N GLY A 130 -19.81 1.48 -6.15
CA GLY A 130 -20.33 0.47 -5.24
C GLY A 130 -20.95 -0.71 -5.96
N SER A 131 -21.82 -1.45 -5.27
CA SER A 131 -22.52 -2.58 -5.86
C SER A 131 -23.46 -2.14 -6.99
N ASN A 132 -23.61 -2.94 -8.05
CA ASN A 132 -24.72 -2.81 -8.98
C ASN A 132 -26.05 -2.85 -8.22
N SER A 133 -26.99 -2.04 -8.68
CA SER A 133 -28.37 -2.02 -8.22
C SER A 133 -29.30 -1.84 -9.42
N ALA A 134 -30.62 -1.85 -9.19
CA ALA A 134 -31.59 -1.62 -10.25
C ALA A 134 -31.45 -0.25 -10.95
N THR A 135 -30.88 0.75 -10.25
CA THR A 135 -30.78 2.14 -10.73
C THR A 135 -29.35 2.66 -10.77
N THR A 136 -28.37 1.88 -10.32
CA THR A 136 -26.97 2.30 -10.21
C THR A 136 -26.09 1.27 -10.89
N VAL A 137 -25.34 1.73 -11.89
CA VAL A 137 -24.23 0.98 -12.46
C VAL A 137 -23.06 1.05 -11.49
N GLY A 138 -22.75 -0.08 -10.87
CA GLY A 138 -21.67 -0.26 -9.91
C GLY A 138 -20.41 -0.88 -10.51
N TRP A 139 -19.45 -1.27 -9.69
CA TRP A 139 -18.21 -1.93 -10.12
C TRP A 139 -18.06 -3.37 -9.61
N TYR A 140 -19.02 -3.84 -8.82
CA TYR A 140 -19.17 -5.24 -8.42
C TYR A 140 -20.66 -5.59 -8.29
N ASP A 141 -20.98 -6.88 -8.36
CA ASP A 141 -22.27 -7.44 -7.98
C ASP A 141 -22.23 -7.95 -6.54
N TYR A 142 -23.31 -7.73 -5.78
CA TYR A 142 -23.43 -8.23 -4.42
C TYR A 142 -24.60 -9.19 -4.28
N ASN A 143 -24.29 -10.46 -4.04
CA ASN A 143 -25.30 -11.46 -3.71
C ASN A 143 -25.62 -11.37 -2.21
N ARG A 144 -26.81 -10.86 -1.86
CA ARG A 144 -27.25 -10.69 -0.47
C ARG A 144 -27.49 -12.00 0.28
N VAL A 145 -27.76 -13.10 -0.44
CA VAL A 145 -28.03 -14.42 0.13
C VAL A 145 -26.72 -15.09 0.52
N THR A 146 -25.79 -15.19 -0.42
CA THR A 146 -24.48 -15.83 -0.19
C THR A 146 -23.45 -14.87 0.41
N ARG A 147 -23.76 -13.57 0.47
CA ARG A 147 -22.86 -12.49 0.90
C ARG A 147 -21.56 -12.41 0.10
N VAL A 148 -21.62 -12.81 -1.17
CA VAL A 148 -20.48 -12.79 -2.09
C VAL A 148 -20.47 -11.50 -2.88
N ILE A 149 -19.29 -10.89 -2.99
CA ILE A 149 -19.00 -9.78 -3.90
C ILE A 149 -18.27 -10.35 -5.12
N THR A 150 -18.83 -10.10 -6.30
CA THR A 150 -18.23 -10.51 -7.58
C THR A 150 -17.88 -9.25 -8.37
N PRO A 151 -16.59 -8.95 -8.61
CA PRO A 151 -16.22 -7.80 -9.42
C PRO A 151 -16.83 -7.85 -10.82
N VAL A 152 -17.22 -6.70 -11.37
CA VAL A 152 -17.68 -6.63 -12.75
C VAL A 152 -16.47 -6.78 -13.67
N ALA A 153 -16.47 -7.84 -14.48
CA ALA A 153 -15.35 -8.13 -15.37
C ALA A 153 -15.11 -6.98 -16.36
N LYS A 154 -13.83 -6.64 -16.55
CA LYS A 154 -13.36 -5.60 -17.48
C LYS A 154 -13.93 -4.20 -17.26
N ARG A 155 -14.35 -3.92 -16.02
CA ARG A 155 -14.67 -2.59 -15.51
C ARG A 155 -13.54 -2.10 -14.62
N TYR A 156 -13.13 -0.86 -14.84
CA TYR A 156 -11.99 -0.26 -14.17
C TYR A 156 -12.39 1.10 -13.60
N ALA A 157 -12.05 1.35 -12.34
CA ALA A 157 -12.25 2.66 -11.73
C ALA A 157 -11.17 3.62 -12.23
N VAL A 158 -11.56 4.79 -12.72
CA VAL A 158 -10.64 5.87 -13.10
C VAL A 158 -10.65 6.92 -12.00
N VAL A 159 -9.47 7.18 -11.41
CA VAL A 159 -9.28 8.16 -10.34
C VAL A 159 -8.37 9.25 -10.83
N ALA A 160 -8.81 10.50 -10.80
CA ALA A 160 -8.00 11.63 -11.26
C ALA A 160 -8.10 12.83 -10.31
N ASN A 161 -7.03 13.62 -10.20
CA ASN A 161 -7.02 14.82 -9.36
C ASN A 161 -7.69 16.06 -10.03
N ASN A 162 -8.60 15.82 -10.96
CA ASN A 162 -9.33 16.85 -11.69
C ASN A 162 -10.69 16.28 -12.16
N ALA A 163 -11.60 17.14 -12.61
CA ALA A 163 -12.89 16.74 -13.18
C ALA A 163 -12.77 16.17 -14.61
N SER A 164 -11.61 16.28 -15.26
CA SER A 164 -11.34 15.66 -16.56
C SER A 164 -9.99 14.97 -16.59
N VAL A 165 -9.87 13.87 -17.35
CA VAL A 165 -8.60 13.13 -17.55
C VAL A 165 -7.56 13.99 -18.27
N ALA A 166 -8.01 14.85 -19.21
CA ALA A 166 -7.14 15.72 -19.97
C ALA A 166 -6.40 16.74 -19.07
N ALA A 167 -7.14 17.43 -18.19
CA ALA A 167 -6.59 18.44 -17.29
C ALA A 167 -5.94 17.86 -16.02
N ALA A 168 -6.12 16.57 -15.73
CA ALA A 168 -5.52 15.92 -14.59
C ALA A 168 -4.00 15.80 -14.74
N THR A 169 -3.30 16.00 -13.62
CA THR A 169 -1.84 15.79 -13.49
C THR A 169 -1.50 14.49 -12.77
N ALA A 170 -2.48 13.86 -12.12
CA ALA A 170 -2.37 12.53 -11.54
C ALA A 170 -3.60 11.70 -11.95
N VAL A 171 -3.36 10.54 -12.57
CA VAL A 171 -4.42 9.65 -13.05
C VAL A 171 -4.04 8.21 -12.73
N TYR A 172 -4.97 7.51 -12.09
CA TYR A 172 -4.84 6.11 -11.71
C TYR A 172 -6.02 5.32 -12.26
N VAL A 173 -5.77 4.05 -12.56
CA VAL A 173 -6.80 3.10 -12.92
C VAL A 173 -6.74 1.93 -11.96
N VAL A 174 -7.88 1.56 -11.38
CA VAL A 174 -7.98 0.50 -10.38
C VAL A 174 -8.93 -0.59 -10.87
N GLN A 175 -8.47 -1.83 -10.82
CA GLN A 175 -9.25 -3.04 -11.09
C GLN A 175 -9.51 -3.76 -9.79
N LEU A 176 -10.78 -4.01 -9.47
CA LEU A 176 -11.13 -4.88 -8.35
C LEU A 176 -10.96 -6.35 -8.77
N ASP A 177 -10.15 -7.11 -8.05
CA ASP A 177 -9.92 -8.52 -8.35
C ASP A 177 -10.78 -9.45 -7.51
N ALA A 178 -10.88 -9.15 -6.20
CA ALA A 178 -11.67 -9.94 -5.28
C ALA A 178 -12.01 -9.14 -4.02
N VAL A 179 -13.14 -9.48 -3.41
CA VAL A 179 -13.44 -9.12 -2.02
C VAL A 179 -13.85 -10.39 -1.29
N THR A 180 -12.97 -10.87 -0.41
CA THR A 180 -13.20 -12.09 0.36
C THR A 180 -13.49 -11.75 1.80
N ALA A 181 -14.69 -12.09 2.26
CA ALA A 181 -15.08 -11.97 3.65
C ALA A 181 -14.96 -13.30 4.39
N THR A 182 -14.41 -13.29 5.60
CA THR A 182 -14.32 -14.44 6.48
C THR A 182 -14.84 -14.11 7.89
N GLY A 183 -15.21 -15.15 8.64
CA GLY A 183 -15.82 -15.03 9.96
C GLY A 183 -17.34 -15.22 9.92
N THR A 184 -17.82 -16.33 10.47
CA THR A 184 -19.25 -16.64 10.57
C THR A 184 -19.85 -16.19 11.91
N THR A 185 -19.01 -16.05 12.95
CA THR A 185 -19.40 -15.67 14.31
C THR A 185 -18.49 -14.62 14.96
N GLY A 186 -17.81 -13.79 14.16
CA GLY A 186 -16.96 -12.69 14.63
C GLY A 186 -15.60 -13.12 15.20
N PRO A 187 -14.58 -12.24 15.17
CA PRO A 187 -14.52 -11.00 14.39
C PRO A 187 -14.58 -11.28 12.88
N PHE A 188 -15.30 -10.44 12.14
CA PHE A 188 -15.42 -10.51 10.69
C PHE A 188 -14.17 -9.90 10.07
N THR A 189 -13.63 -10.53 9.04
CA THR A 189 -12.49 -10.00 8.28
C THR A 189 -12.91 -9.85 6.83
N THR A 190 -12.47 -8.77 6.19
CA THR A 190 -12.56 -8.62 4.73
C THR A 190 -11.17 -8.40 4.18
N ASN A 191 -10.92 -8.97 3.02
CA ASN A 191 -9.74 -8.71 2.22
C ASN A 191 -10.18 -8.25 0.83
N VAL A 192 -9.82 -7.02 0.49
CA VAL A 192 -10.06 -6.41 -0.82
C VAL A 192 -8.76 -6.49 -1.59
N GLN A 193 -8.77 -7.18 -2.72
CA GLN A 193 -7.62 -7.32 -3.63
C GLN A 193 -7.90 -6.55 -4.92
N PHE A 194 -6.89 -5.83 -5.40
CA PHE A 194 -7.00 -5.04 -6.61
C PHE A 194 -5.64 -4.90 -7.28
N HIS A 195 -5.67 -4.52 -8.55
CA HIS A 195 -4.49 -3.99 -9.25
C HIS A 195 -4.70 -2.52 -9.57
N THR A 196 -3.63 -1.76 -9.55
CA THR A 196 -3.64 -0.34 -9.92
C THR A 196 -2.58 -0.05 -10.98
N LYS A 197 -2.87 0.89 -11.88
CA LYS A 197 -1.92 1.47 -12.82
C LYS A 197 -1.88 2.97 -12.65
N ARG A 198 -0.68 3.54 -12.63
CA ARG A 198 -0.50 5.00 -12.74
C ARG A 198 -0.36 5.38 -14.21
N LEU A 199 -1.11 6.38 -14.66
CA LEU A 199 -1.07 6.89 -16.02
C LEU A 199 -0.55 8.33 -16.11
N LYS A 200 -0.65 9.11 -15.03
CA LYS A 200 0.00 10.41 -14.84
C LYS A 200 0.47 10.53 -13.39
#